data_AF-A0A9E2RB64-F1
#
_entry.id   AF-A0A9E2RB64-F1
#
_cell.length_a   1.000
_cell.length_b   1.000
_cell.length_c   1.000
_cell.angle_alpha   90.00
_cell.angle_beta   90.00
_cell.angle_gamma   90.00
#
_symmetry.space_group_name_H-M   'P 1'
#
loop_
_entity.id
_entity.type
_entity.pdbx_description
1 polymer ?
#
loop_
_entity_poly.entity_id
_entity_poly.type
_entity_poly.pdbx_seq_one_letter_code
_entity_poly.pdbx_strand_id
1 'polypeptide(L)'
;MATSRMFTARRGSIGKGCLIAAGIVLALIVAIVIWVALSWKGWAGSVMRQSTTGIVQKSSLADDQKSAVISRVDALTKDFEDGKISTEQFGNVMKALAESPIMAAGAVYGIDKAHIEKSGLTKEEKDAGRLELQRVARGMSDGSLKPQNLQAVIDTVSETDPFGNKKMKQKLTDADLKALFAKSKETADAAKVSNEPFTIDLVYEIDKVIAKGLGRPEPAPPGGTKGLAPSSVPATAPAPESQPVSAPGSGGK
;
A
#
# COMPACT_ATOMS: atom_id res chain seq x y z
N MET A 1 -50.27 14.36 -61.27
CA MET A 1 -49.09 13.49 -61.05
C MET A 1 -48.65 13.66 -59.61
N ALA A 2 -48.91 12.67 -58.75
CA ALA A 2 -48.32 12.56 -57.41
C ALA A 2 -48.36 11.09 -57.00
N THR A 3 -47.22 10.42 -57.07
CA THR A 3 -47.01 9.01 -56.76
C THR A 3 -46.88 8.84 -55.25
N SER A 4 -47.89 8.28 -54.59
CA SER A 4 -47.79 7.84 -53.19
C SER A 4 -47.16 6.45 -53.15
N ARG A 5 -45.93 6.35 -52.63
CA ARG A 5 -45.27 5.07 -52.34
C ARG A 5 -45.70 4.58 -50.96
N MET A 6 -46.38 3.42 -50.92
CA MET A 6 -46.59 2.67 -49.68
C MET A 6 -45.27 2.07 -49.21
N PHE A 7 -44.86 2.40 -47.98
CA PHE A 7 -43.81 1.66 -47.25
C PHE A 7 -44.48 0.62 -46.36
N THR A 8 -44.34 -0.66 -46.73
CA THR A 8 -44.80 -1.79 -45.91
C THR A 8 -43.76 -2.06 -44.82
N ALA A 9 -44.12 -1.79 -43.57
CA ALA A 9 -43.29 -2.16 -42.42
C ALA A 9 -43.33 -3.69 -42.20
N ARG A 10 -42.20 -4.37 -42.42
CA ARG A 10 -42.01 -5.75 -41.94
C ARG A 10 -41.76 -5.73 -40.43
N ARG A 11 -42.71 -6.26 -39.67
CA ARG A 11 -42.63 -6.56 -38.25
C ARG A 11 -42.05 -7.97 -38.09
N GLY A 12 -40.91 -8.12 -37.40
CA GLY A 12 -40.46 -9.43 -36.91
C GLY A 12 -38.94 -9.58 -36.86
N SER A 13 -38.37 -9.54 -35.64
CA SER A 13 -37.23 -10.37 -35.15
C SER A 13 -36.34 -9.73 -34.06
N ILE A 14 -36.57 -8.47 -33.65
CA ILE A 14 -35.71 -7.79 -32.64
C ILE A 14 -35.76 -8.46 -31.25
N GLY A 15 -36.91 -9.04 -30.85
CA GLY A 15 -37.05 -9.66 -29.53
C GLY A 15 -36.24 -10.95 -29.32
N LYS A 16 -36.02 -11.74 -30.39
CA LYS A 16 -35.25 -13.00 -30.29
C LYS A 16 -33.74 -12.74 -30.35
N GLY A 17 -33.31 -11.71 -31.08
CA GLY A 17 -31.89 -11.31 -31.14
C GLY A 17 -31.37 -10.74 -29.82
N CYS A 18 -32.19 -9.96 -29.10
CA CYS A 18 -31.79 -9.36 -27.82
C CYS A 18 -31.65 -10.41 -26.69
N LEU A 19 -32.52 -11.42 -26.64
CA LEU A 19 -32.42 -12.52 -25.67
C LEU A 19 -31.21 -13.42 -25.90
N ILE A 20 -30.86 -13.68 -27.17
CA ILE A 20 -29.67 -14.47 -27.52
C ILE A 20 -28.39 -13.69 -27.16
N ALA A 21 -28.34 -12.39 -27.45
CA ALA A 21 -27.21 -11.53 -27.07
C ALA A 21 -27.06 -11.41 -25.54
N ALA A 22 -28.16 -11.27 -24.80
CA ALA A 22 -28.13 -11.22 -23.33
C ALA A 22 -27.67 -12.55 -22.71
N GLY A 23 -28.11 -13.69 -23.27
CA GLY A 23 -27.65 -15.01 -22.83
C GLY A 23 -26.15 -15.23 -23.04
N ILE A 24 -25.60 -14.76 -24.17
CA ILE A 24 -24.16 -14.86 -24.47
C ILE A 24 -23.34 -13.96 -23.52
N VAL A 25 -23.78 -12.74 -23.26
CA VAL A 25 -23.09 -11.84 -22.31
C VAL A 25 -23.10 -12.39 -20.89
N LEU A 26 -24.23 -12.95 -20.44
CA LEU A 26 -24.31 -13.58 -19.11
C LEU A 26 -23.40 -14.81 -19.03
N ALA A 27 -23.36 -15.64 -20.07
CA ALA A 27 -22.46 -16.79 -20.14
C ALA A 27 -20.99 -16.39 -20.16
N LEU A 28 -20.62 -15.27 -20.80
CA LEU A 28 -19.27 -14.72 -20.77
C LEU A 28 -18.92 -14.16 -19.40
N ILE A 29 -19.83 -13.48 -18.71
CA ILE A 29 -19.60 -13.01 -17.34
C ILE A 29 -19.43 -14.19 -16.39
N VAL A 30 -20.28 -15.23 -16.49
CA VAL A 30 -20.15 -16.44 -15.69
C VAL A 30 -18.87 -17.19 -16.02
N ALA A 31 -18.49 -17.29 -17.29
CA ALA A 31 -17.22 -17.88 -17.71
C ALA A 31 -16.03 -17.06 -17.21
N ILE A 32 -16.10 -15.72 -17.19
CA ILE A 32 -15.08 -14.84 -16.62
C ILE A 32 -15.03 -14.98 -15.10
N VAL A 33 -16.17 -15.08 -14.40
CA VAL A 33 -16.21 -15.26 -12.95
C VAL A 33 -15.68 -16.64 -12.56
N ILE A 34 -16.04 -17.69 -13.30
CA ILE A 34 -15.51 -19.05 -13.13
C ILE A 34 -14.03 -19.09 -13.50
N TRP A 35 -13.62 -18.43 -14.58
CA TRP A 35 -12.22 -18.34 -14.98
C TRP A 35 -11.41 -17.52 -13.96
N VAL A 36 -11.93 -16.43 -13.41
CA VAL A 36 -11.31 -15.66 -12.33
C VAL A 36 -11.24 -16.52 -11.05
N ALA A 37 -12.31 -17.21 -10.67
CA ALA A 37 -12.34 -18.09 -9.50
C ALA A 37 -11.42 -19.32 -9.62
N LEU A 38 -11.30 -19.90 -10.82
CA LEU A 38 -10.45 -21.08 -11.09
C LEU A 38 -9.00 -20.69 -11.42
N SER A 39 -8.77 -19.52 -12.01
CA SER A 39 -7.44 -19.04 -12.42
C SER A 39 -6.75 -18.21 -11.33
N TRP A 40 -7.47 -17.73 -10.30
CA TRP A 40 -6.89 -17.09 -9.11
C TRP A 40 -5.79 -17.93 -8.42
N LYS A 41 -5.82 -19.27 -8.54
CA LYS A 41 -4.76 -20.15 -8.00
C LYS A 41 -3.47 -20.19 -8.83
N GLY A 42 -3.42 -19.58 -10.02
CA GLY A 42 -2.26 -19.67 -10.94
C GLY A 42 -1.61 -18.33 -11.33
N TRP A 43 -2.36 -17.23 -11.42
CA TRP A 43 -1.83 -15.92 -11.84
C TRP A 43 -1.93 -14.82 -10.77
N ALA A 44 -2.79 -14.98 -9.76
CA ALA A 44 -2.87 -14.00 -8.67
C ALA A 44 -1.61 -14.04 -7.81
N GLY A 45 -1.05 -15.24 -7.55
CA GLY A 45 0.22 -15.39 -6.85
C GLY A 45 1.37 -14.65 -7.55
N SER A 46 1.49 -14.74 -8.88
CA SER A 46 2.56 -14.07 -9.64
C SER A 46 2.33 -12.57 -9.81
N VAL A 47 1.10 -12.11 -10.10
CA VAL A 47 0.80 -10.67 -10.21
C VAL A 47 0.84 -9.98 -8.84
N MET A 48 0.36 -10.63 -7.78
CA MET A 48 0.42 -10.11 -6.41
C MET A 48 1.85 -10.16 -5.88
N ARG A 49 2.62 -11.20 -6.18
CA ARG A 49 4.07 -11.26 -5.88
C ARG A 49 4.82 -10.17 -6.62
N GLN A 50 4.56 -9.92 -7.90
CA GLN A 50 5.27 -8.92 -8.70
C GLN A 50 4.89 -7.47 -8.34
N SER A 51 3.64 -7.22 -7.99
CA SER A 51 3.19 -5.92 -7.47
C SER A 51 3.65 -5.67 -6.03
N THR A 52 3.60 -6.69 -5.16
CA THR A 52 4.09 -6.60 -3.77
C THR A 52 5.61 -6.52 -3.73
N THR A 53 6.35 -7.36 -4.46
CA THR A 53 7.83 -7.21 -4.57
C THR A 53 8.21 -5.88 -5.20
N GLY A 54 7.47 -5.38 -6.19
CA GLY A 54 7.72 -4.06 -6.75
C GLY A 54 7.53 -2.91 -5.75
N ILE A 55 6.49 -2.97 -4.90
CA ILE A 55 6.22 -1.98 -3.85
C ILE A 55 7.21 -2.14 -2.68
N VAL A 56 7.50 -3.37 -2.26
CA VAL A 56 8.39 -3.72 -1.16
C VAL A 56 9.85 -3.45 -1.53
N GLN A 57 10.32 -3.78 -2.74
CA GLN A 57 11.69 -3.45 -3.17
C GLN A 57 11.92 -1.95 -3.27
N LYS A 58 10.90 -1.21 -3.71
CA LYS A 58 10.90 0.26 -3.72
C LYS A 58 10.64 0.89 -2.35
N SER A 59 10.31 0.09 -1.33
CA SER A 59 10.15 0.58 0.04
C SER A 59 11.51 0.89 0.66
N SER A 60 11.57 1.90 1.52
CA SER A 60 12.77 2.21 2.32
C SER A 60 12.96 1.25 3.51
N LEU A 61 12.36 0.05 3.46
CA LEU A 61 12.62 -1.00 4.43
C LEU A 61 14.04 -1.55 4.27
N ALA A 62 14.59 -2.06 5.35
CA ALA A 62 15.82 -2.84 5.27
C ALA A 62 15.55 -4.14 4.49
N ASP A 63 16.53 -4.63 3.72
CA ASP A 63 16.32 -5.73 2.77
C ASP A 63 15.96 -7.07 3.47
N ASP A 64 16.38 -7.22 4.72
CA ASP A 64 15.94 -8.29 5.63
C ASP A 64 14.44 -8.19 5.95
N GLN A 65 13.92 -7.01 6.25
CA GLN A 65 12.48 -6.80 6.47
C GLN A 65 11.67 -7.04 5.20
N LYS A 66 12.17 -6.60 4.04
CA LYS A 66 11.51 -6.83 2.75
C LYS A 66 11.34 -8.32 2.46
N SER A 67 12.43 -9.07 2.55
CA SER A 67 12.43 -10.52 2.30
C SER A 67 11.59 -11.28 3.33
N ALA A 68 11.63 -10.86 4.60
CA ALA A 68 10.80 -11.38 5.68
C ALA A 68 9.30 -11.17 5.42
N VAL A 69 8.89 -10.00 4.92
CA VAL A 69 7.50 -9.70 4.53
C VAL A 69 7.07 -10.54 3.33
N ILE A 70 7.88 -10.58 2.26
CA ILE A 70 7.58 -11.36 1.06
C ILE A 70 7.41 -12.84 1.41
N SER A 71 8.32 -13.39 2.21
CA SER A 71 8.26 -14.80 2.62
C SER A 71 6.99 -15.14 3.41
N ARG A 72 6.48 -14.22 4.25
CA ARG A 72 5.25 -14.43 5.02
C ARG A 72 4.02 -14.40 4.14
N VAL A 73 3.95 -13.45 3.22
CA VAL A 73 2.87 -13.36 2.23
C VAL A 73 2.87 -14.61 1.35
N ASP A 74 4.03 -15.02 0.85
CA ASP A 74 4.18 -16.25 0.05
C ASP A 74 3.72 -17.49 0.82
N ALA A 75 4.11 -17.61 2.10
CA ALA A 75 3.69 -18.73 2.94
C ALA A 75 2.18 -18.75 3.17
N LEU A 76 1.56 -17.59 3.45
CA LEU A 76 0.11 -17.48 3.59
C LEU A 76 -0.63 -17.86 2.30
N THR A 77 -0.17 -17.36 1.15
CA THR A 77 -0.75 -17.67 -0.16
C THR A 77 -0.61 -19.16 -0.46
N LYS A 78 0.57 -19.73 -0.22
CA LYS A 78 0.80 -21.16 -0.41
C LYS A 78 -0.07 -22.02 0.50
N ASP A 79 -0.21 -21.65 1.77
CA ASP A 79 -1.07 -22.39 2.70
C ASP A 79 -2.55 -22.32 2.28
N PHE A 80 -2.99 -21.24 1.63
CA PHE A 80 -4.32 -21.14 1.05
C PHE A 80 -4.47 -22.00 -0.22
N GLU A 81 -3.49 -21.97 -1.12
CA GLU A 81 -3.47 -22.78 -2.35
C GLU A 81 -3.45 -24.27 -2.06
N ASP A 82 -2.62 -24.68 -1.08
CA ASP A 82 -2.50 -26.05 -0.59
C ASP A 82 -3.74 -26.49 0.23
N GLY A 83 -4.69 -25.58 0.50
CA GLY A 83 -5.91 -25.85 1.28
C GLY A 83 -5.69 -26.04 2.78
N LYS A 84 -4.50 -25.69 3.30
CA LYS A 84 -4.17 -25.74 4.73
C LYS A 84 -4.87 -24.65 5.53
N ILE A 85 -5.22 -23.53 4.88
CA ILE A 85 -6.14 -22.53 5.43
C ILE A 85 -7.39 -22.47 4.57
N SER A 86 -8.55 -22.43 5.22
CA SER A 86 -9.84 -22.31 4.56
C SER A 86 -10.05 -20.92 3.95
N THR A 87 -10.99 -20.80 3.02
CA THR A 87 -11.43 -19.50 2.47
C THR A 87 -11.90 -18.54 3.54
N GLU A 88 -12.56 -19.05 4.60
CA GLU A 88 -13.01 -18.24 5.73
C GLU A 88 -11.82 -17.69 6.52
N GLN A 89 -10.83 -18.53 6.85
CA GLN A 89 -9.60 -18.11 7.51
C GLN A 89 -8.82 -17.09 6.67
N PHE A 90 -8.70 -17.32 5.37
CA PHE A 90 -8.06 -16.35 4.47
C PHE A 90 -8.82 -15.01 4.44
N GLY A 91 -10.17 -15.05 4.37
CA GLY A 91 -11.01 -13.86 4.46
C GLY A 91 -10.84 -13.11 5.78
N ASN A 92 -10.71 -13.83 6.89
CA ASN A 92 -10.43 -13.25 8.21
C ASN A 92 -9.05 -12.58 8.29
N VAL A 93 -8.02 -13.17 7.65
CA VAL A 93 -6.71 -12.53 7.52
C VAL A 93 -6.80 -11.24 6.71
N MET A 94 -7.52 -11.24 5.58
CA MET A 94 -7.72 -10.03 4.77
C MET A 94 -8.48 -8.93 5.53
N LYS A 95 -9.49 -9.31 6.32
CA LYS A 95 -10.19 -8.38 7.22
C LYS A 95 -9.27 -7.83 8.29
N ALA A 96 -8.48 -8.68 8.95
CA ALA A 96 -7.51 -8.27 9.95
C ALA A 96 -6.46 -7.32 9.36
N LEU A 97 -6.01 -7.56 8.12
CA LEU A 97 -5.11 -6.67 7.39
C LEU A 97 -5.74 -5.30 7.13
N ALA A 98 -6.99 -5.26 6.68
CA ALA A 98 -7.70 -4.01 6.42
C ALA A 98 -7.90 -3.17 7.70
N GLU A 99 -8.05 -3.82 8.84
CA GLU A 99 -8.13 -3.20 10.17
C GLU A 99 -6.74 -2.89 10.77
N SER A 100 -5.65 -3.31 10.12
CA SER A 100 -4.32 -3.25 10.72
C SER A 100 -3.66 -1.88 10.59
N PRO A 101 -2.74 -1.55 11.51
CA PRO A 101 -1.91 -0.34 11.42
C PRO A 101 -1.03 -0.29 10.18
N ILE A 102 -0.78 -1.44 9.52
CA ILE A 102 -0.02 -1.53 8.26
C ILE A 102 -0.68 -0.68 7.18
N MET A 103 -2.01 -0.61 7.14
CA MET A 103 -2.72 0.21 6.16
C MET A 103 -2.41 1.70 6.37
N ALA A 104 -2.36 2.15 7.62
CA ALA A 104 -1.98 3.52 7.95
C ALA A 104 -0.51 3.79 7.59
N ALA A 105 0.41 2.89 7.96
CA ALA A 105 1.83 3.00 7.58
C ALA A 105 2.01 3.04 6.05
N GLY A 106 1.32 2.17 5.32
CA GLY A 106 1.36 2.11 3.87
C GLY A 106 0.82 3.39 3.23
N ALA A 107 -0.26 3.96 3.77
CA ALA A 107 -0.79 5.24 3.31
C ALA A 107 0.20 6.39 3.53
N VAL A 108 0.81 6.49 4.72
CA VAL A 108 1.84 7.49 5.02
C VAL A 108 3.03 7.36 4.07
N TYR A 109 3.54 6.14 3.87
CA TYR A 109 4.62 5.86 2.94
C TYR A 109 4.26 6.23 1.49
N GLY A 110 3.05 5.85 1.06
CA GLY A 110 2.54 6.16 -0.27
C GLY A 110 2.46 7.67 -0.51
N ILE A 111 1.91 8.42 0.44
CA ILE A 111 1.82 9.88 0.37
C ILE A 111 3.22 10.52 0.35
N ASP A 112 4.16 10.02 1.17
CA ASP A 112 5.52 10.55 1.20
C ASP A 112 6.21 10.42 -0.16
N LYS A 113 6.24 9.19 -0.72
CA LYS A 113 6.88 8.92 -2.02
C LYS A 113 6.15 9.54 -3.21
N ALA A 114 4.82 9.58 -3.17
CA ALA A 114 4.04 10.09 -4.29
C ALA A 114 4.01 11.62 -4.31
N HIS A 115 3.99 12.27 -3.15
CA HIS A 115 3.66 13.70 -3.03
C HIS A 115 4.66 14.51 -2.20
N ILE A 116 5.04 14.09 -1.00
CA ILE A 116 5.89 14.90 -0.10
C ILE A 116 7.32 15.03 -0.63
N GLU A 117 7.96 13.93 -1.03
CA GLU A 117 9.33 13.98 -1.55
C GLU A 117 9.47 14.91 -2.75
N LYS A 118 8.45 14.89 -3.61
CA LYS A 118 8.40 15.64 -4.89
C LYS A 118 7.80 17.04 -4.75
N SER A 119 7.38 17.45 -3.56
CA SER A 119 6.76 18.74 -3.33
C SER A 119 7.78 19.88 -3.30
N GLY A 120 7.28 21.12 -3.42
CA GLY A 120 8.07 22.35 -3.31
C GLY A 120 8.38 22.77 -1.87
N LEU A 121 7.87 22.04 -0.89
CA LEU A 121 8.07 22.29 0.54
C LEU A 121 9.56 22.23 0.94
N THR A 122 9.92 22.96 1.99
CA THR A 122 11.27 22.89 2.55
C THR A 122 11.52 21.55 3.24
N LYS A 123 12.79 21.22 3.51
CA LYS A 123 13.14 19.98 4.21
C LYS A 123 12.49 19.94 5.60
N GLU A 124 12.48 21.06 6.31
CA GLU A 124 11.89 21.21 7.64
C GLU A 124 10.37 20.99 7.60
N GLU A 125 9.68 21.55 6.60
CA GLU A 125 8.24 21.34 6.40
C GLU A 125 7.93 19.87 6.07
N LYS A 126 8.77 19.22 5.25
CA LYS A 126 8.62 17.79 4.91
C LYS A 126 8.82 16.92 6.14
N ASP A 127 9.86 17.18 6.93
CA ASP A 127 10.18 16.37 8.12
C ASP A 127 9.13 16.55 9.22
N ALA A 128 8.66 17.78 9.45
CA ALA A 128 7.55 18.05 10.36
C ALA A 128 6.25 17.36 9.89
N GLY A 129 5.92 17.47 8.60
CA GLY A 129 4.74 16.81 8.03
C GLY A 129 4.77 15.29 8.13
N ARG A 130 5.94 14.68 7.89
CA ARG A 130 6.15 13.23 8.09
C ARG A 130 5.94 12.82 9.53
N LEU A 131 6.44 13.60 10.49
CA LEU A 131 6.24 13.33 11.90
C LEU A 131 4.75 13.31 12.25
N GLU A 132 3.97 14.30 11.80
CA GLU A 132 2.53 14.34 12.09
C GLU A 132 1.77 13.15 11.47
N LEU A 133 2.16 12.71 10.27
CA LEU A 133 1.63 11.49 9.65
C LEU A 133 2.04 10.21 10.40
N GLN A 134 3.29 10.13 10.87
CA GLN A 134 3.77 9.02 11.72
C GLN A 134 3.00 8.95 13.04
N ARG A 135 2.64 10.09 13.63
CA ARG A 135 1.81 10.13 14.84
C ARG A 135 0.42 9.57 14.57
N VAL A 136 -0.18 9.86 13.42
CA VAL A 136 -1.45 9.21 13.05
C VAL A 136 -1.28 7.69 12.93
N ALA A 137 -0.21 7.21 12.29
CA ALA A 137 0.07 5.77 12.20
C ALA A 137 0.32 5.13 13.58
N ARG A 138 1.03 5.82 14.48
CA ARG A 138 1.22 5.41 15.88
C ARG A 138 -0.09 5.28 16.62
N GLY A 139 -0.94 6.30 16.52
CA GLY A 139 -2.24 6.28 17.19
C GLY A 139 -3.15 5.16 16.68
N MET A 140 -3.06 4.82 15.40
CA MET A 140 -3.75 3.65 14.85
C MET A 140 -3.16 2.32 15.37
N SER A 141 -1.85 2.28 15.65
CA SER A 141 -1.14 1.10 16.16
C SER A 141 -1.43 0.82 17.64
N ASP A 142 -1.42 1.86 18.48
CA ASP A 142 -1.72 1.74 19.93
C ASP A 142 -3.23 1.82 20.25
N GLY A 143 -4.08 2.05 19.24
CA GLY A 143 -5.53 2.10 19.37
C GLY A 143 -6.07 3.43 19.94
N SER A 144 -5.23 4.43 20.15
CA SER A 144 -5.67 5.78 20.55
C SER A 144 -6.44 6.51 19.43
N LEU A 145 -6.23 6.11 18.18
CA LEU A 145 -7.00 6.55 17.01
C LEU A 145 -7.82 5.40 16.43
N LYS A 146 -9.03 5.73 15.96
CA LYS A 146 -9.93 4.81 15.28
C LYS A 146 -9.88 5.03 13.76
N PRO A 147 -10.37 4.06 12.94
CA PRO A 147 -10.38 4.21 11.48
C PRO A 147 -11.05 5.49 10.97
N GLN A 148 -12.06 6.01 11.68
CA GLN A 148 -12.73 7.26 11.32
C GLN A 148 -11.80 8.49 11.44
N ASN A 149 -10.85 8.46 12.37
CA ASN A 149 -9.84 9.51 12.50
C ASN A 149 -8.91 9.53 11.28
N LEU A 150 -8.44 8.35 10.86
CA LEU A 150 -7.63 8.21 9.64
C LEU A 150 -8.42 8.67 8.40
N GLN A 151 -9.70 8.27 8.29
CA GLN A 151 -10.54 8.69 7.18
C GLN A 151 -10.70 10.23 7.12
N ALA A 152 -10.88 10.89 8.27
CA ALA A 152 -10.99 12.35 8.31
C ALA A 152 -9.70 13.05 7.86
N VAL A 153 -8.53 12.46 8.15
CA VAL A 153 -7.24 12.95 7.64
C VAL A 153 -7.17 12.79 6.12
N ILE A 154 -7.45 11.60 5.60
CA ILE A 154 -7.42 11.29 4.15
C ILE A 154 -8.44 12.13 3.37
N ASP A 155 -9.60 12.40 3.95
CA ASP A 155 -10.66 13.21 3.34
C ASP A 155 -10.19 14.63 3.00
N THR A 156 -9.19 15.16 3.73
CA THR A 156 -8.59 16.48 3.48
C THR A 156 -7.92 16.57 2.11
N VAL A 157 -7.43 15.44 1.61
CA VAL A 157 -6.73 15.31 0.33
C VAL A 157 -7.50 14.46 -0.68
N SER A 158 -8.79 14.26 -0.43
CA SER A 158 -9.69 13.51 -1.30
C SER A 158 -10.56 14.44 -2.16
N GLU A 159 -11.03 13.89 -3.27
CA GLU A 159 -12.02 14.47 -4.16
C GLU A 159 -13.16 13.47 -4.37
N THR A 160 -14.37 13.99 -4.58
CA THR A 160 -15.51 13.17 -4.96
C THR A 160 -15.53 13.05 -6.48
N ASP A 161 -15.56 11.83 -6.98
CA ASP A 161 -15.70 11.57 -8.41
C ASP A 161 -17.15 11.84 -8.90
N PRO A 162 -17.40 11.85 -10.23
CA PRO A 162 -18.74 12.08 -10.77
C PRO A 162 -19.81 11.04 -10.36
N PHE A 163 -19.38 9.91 -9.80
CA PHE A 163 -20.25 8.83 -9.32
C PHE A 163 -20.50 8.91 -7.80
N GLY A 164 -19.98 9.95 -7.14
CA GLY A 164 -20.15 10.14 -5.70
C GLY A 164 -19.12 9.40 -4.83
N ASN A 165 -18.12 8.74 -5.42
CA ASN A 165 -17.09 8.05 -4.65
C ASN A 165 -15.98 9.00 -4.25
N LYS A 166 -15.57 8.96 -2.97
CA LYS A 166 -14.35 9.65 -2.54
C LYS A 166 -13.11 8.88 -2.97
N LYS A 167 -12.16 9.58 -3.58
CA LYS A 167 -10.83 9.07 -3.92
C LYS A 167 -9.78 10.11 -3.57
N MET A 168 -8.57 9.69 -3.26
CA MET A 168 -7.47 10.63 -3.06
C MET A 168 -7.21 11.39 -4.37
N LYS A 169 -6.95 12.70 -4.28
CA LYS A 169 -6.57 13.52 -5.43
C LYS A 169 -5.31 12.93 -6.08
N GLN A 170 -5.29 12.85 -7.41
CA GLN A 170 -4.14 12.31 -8.14
C GLN A 170 -2.86 13.14 -7.98
N LYS A 171 -3.00 14.44 -7.76
CA LYS A 171 -1.91 15.38 -7.50
C LYS A 171 -2.25 16.20 -6.28
N LEU A 172 -1.38 16.19 -5.28
CA LEU A 172 -1.47 17.06 -4.12
C LEU A 172 -0.58 18.28 -4.35
N THR A 173 -1.16 19.47 -4.20
CA THR A 173 -0.40 20.71 -4.16
C THR A 173 0.29 20.87 -2.81
N ASP A 174 1.25 21.78 -2.70
CA ASP A 174 1.87 22.13 -1.42
C ASP A 174 0.83 22.61 -0.38
N ALA A 175 -0.24 23.29 -0.84
CA ALA A 175 -1.34 23.71 0.01
C ALA A 175 -2.16 22.49 0.53
N ASP A 176 -2.43 21.51 -0.33
CA ASP A 176 -3.09 20.26 0.08
C ASP A 176 -2.25 19.49 1.11
N LEU A 177 -0.93 19.41 0.92
CA LEU A 177 -0.02 18.76 1.86
C LEU A 177 0.03 19.48 3.20
N LYS A 178 0.07 20.82 3.20
CA LYS A 178 0.00 21.61 4.44
C LYS A 178 -1.32 21.39 5.19
N ALA A 179 -2.44 21.32 4.47
CA ALA A 179 -3.74 21.00 5.05
C ALA A 179 -3.77 19.58 5.64
N LEU A 180 -3.20 18.60 4.93
CA LEU A 180 -3.06 17.23 5.42
C LEU A 180 -2.24 17.17 6.71
N PHE A 181 -1.10 17.87 6.77
CA PHE A 181 -0.23 17.90 7.96
C PHE A 181 -0.93 18.57 9.13
N ALA A 182 -1.61 19.69 8.90
CA ALA A 182 -2.39 20.37 9.92
C ALA A 182 -3.50 19.47 10.47
N LYS A 183 -4.21 18.74 9.60
CA LYS A 183 -5.27 17.82 10.06
C LYS A 183 -4.71 16.61 10.80
N SER A 184 -3.57 16.08 10.35
CA SER A 184 -2.87 14.99 11.01
C SER A 184 -2.43 15.39 12.41
N LYS A 185 -1.85 16.59 12.54
CA LYS A 185 -1.48 17.20 13.81
C LYS A 185 -2.67 17.36 14.76
N GLU A 186 -3.73 18.01 14.30
CA GLU A 186 -4.96 18.22 15.09
C GLU A 186 -5.50 16.88 15.62
N THR A 187 -5.55 15.87 14.74
CA THR A 187 -6.05 14.53 15.07
C THR A 187 -5.17 13.83 16.10
N ALA A 188 -3.85 13.86 15.93
CA ALA A 188 -2.90 13.26 16.86
C ALA A 188 -2.85 13.99 18.21
N ASP A 189 -2.90 15.33 18.21
CA ASP A 189 -2.91 16.16 19.40
C ASP A 189 -4.19 15.93 20.23
N ALA A 190 -5.34 15.85 19.57
CA ALA A 190 -6.62 15.55 20.23
C ALA A 190 -6.63 14.18 20.93
N ALA A 191 -5.98 13.18 20.32
CA ALA A 191 -5.81 11.85 20.90
C ALA A 191 -4.59 11.73 21.84
N LYS A 192 -3.84 12.82 22.06
CA LYS A 192 -2.61 12.86 22.87
C LYS A 192 -1.56 11.84 22.43
N VAL A 193 -1.47 11.57 21.13
CA VAL A 193 -0.44 10.68 20.59
C VAL A 193 0.93 11.32 20.78
N SER A 194 1.90 10.54 21.27
CA SER A 194 3.27 11.02 21.51
C SER A 194 3.88 11.67 20.26
N ASN A 195 4.62 12.76 20.45
CA ASN A 195 5.29 13.53 19.41
C ASN A 195 6.75 13.07 19.19
N GLU A 196 6.98 11.76 19.28
CA GLU A 196 8.28 11.15 18.99
C GLU A 196 8.22 10.41 17.65
N PRO A 197 9.33 10.36 16.88
CA PRO A 197 9.41 9.56 15.68
C PRO A 197 8.96 8.13 15.94
N PHE A 198 8.16 7.60 15.02
CA PHE A 198 7.59 6.26 15.14
C PHE A 198 7.66 5.54 13.80
N THR A 199 8.09 4.29 13.85
CA THR A 199 8.11 3.39 12.69
C THR A 199 7.46 2.10 13.10
N ILE A 200 6.51 1.65 12.28
CA ILE A 200 5.82 0.38 12.47
C ILE A 200 6.77 -0.75 12.09
N ASP A 201 6.93 -1.74 12.98
CA ASP A 201 7.54 -3.01 12.63
C ASP A 201 6.56 -3.80 11.75
N LEU A 202 6.73 -3.69 10.44
CA LEU A 202 5.85 -4.33 9.47
C LEU A 202 5.90 -5.85 9.57
N VAL A 203 7.04 -6.43 9.96
CA VAL A 203 7.19 -7.87 10.06
C VAL A 203 6.34 -8.37 11.23
N TYR A 204 6.47 -7.73 12.39
CA TYR A 204 5.67 -8.03 13.56
C TYR A 204 4.17 -7.81 13.32
N GLU A 205 3.78 -6.68 12.72
CA GLU A 205 2.36 -6.41 12.45
C GLU A 205 1.76 -7.40 11.43
N ILE A 206 2.54 -7.87 10.44
CA ILE A 206 2.07 -8.91 9.50
C ILE A 206 1.85 -10.23 10.24
N ASP A 207 2.77 -10.63 11.11
CA ASP A 207 2.62 -11.85 11.91
C ASP A 207 1.37 -11.77 12.81
N LYS A 208 1.13 -10.60 13.41
CA LYS A 208 -0.07 -10.34 14.21
C LYS A 208 -1.35 -10.40 13.38
N VAL A 209 -1.37 -9.83 12.18
CA VAL A 209 -2.51 -9.90 11.25
C VAL A 209 -2.82 -11.34 10.85
N ILE A 210 -1.79 -12.12 10.48
CA ILE A 210 -1.93 -13.53 10.13
C ILE A 210 -2.42 -14.32 11.34
N ALA A 211 -1.83 -14.13 12.52
CA ALA A 211 -2.25 -14.81 13.73
C ALA A 211 -3.72 -14.53 14.07
N LYS A 212 -4.13 -13.25 14.07
CA LYS A 212 -5.52 -12.84 14.30
C LYS A 212 -6.48 -13.48 13.31
N GLY A 213 -6.18 -13.43 12.01
CA GLY A 213 -7.05 -13.99 10.98
C GLY A 213 -7.17 -15.52 11.01
N LEU A 214 -6.11 -16.20 11.47
CA LEU A 214 -6.09 -17.66 11.61
C LEU A 214 -6.57 -18.15 12.99
N GLY A 215 -6.95 -17.24 13.90
CA GLY A 215 -7.35 -17.59 15.27
C GLY A 215 -6.21 -18.14 16.14
N ARG A 216 -4.96 -17.74 15.83
CA ARG A 216 -3.75 -18.14 16.57
C ARG A 216 -3.42 -17.10 17.65
N PRO A 217 -2.68 -17.48 18.71
CA PRO A 217 -2.15 -16.54 19.67
C PRO A 217 -1.33 -15.44 18.99
N GLU A 218 -1.46 -14.21 19.47
CA GLU A 218 -0.65 -13.09 18.99
C GLU A 218 0.84 -13.38 19.20
N PRO A 219 1.70 -13.12 18.19
CA PRO A 219 3.14 -13.26 18.38
C PRO A 219 3.62 -12.32 19.48
N ALA A 220 4.62 -12.77 20.24
CA ALA A 220 5.27 -11.89 21.20
C ALA A 220 5.89 -10.70 20.45
N PRO A 221 5.73 -9.46 20.97
CA PRO A 221 6.43 -8.32 20.39
C PRO A 221 7.94 -8.58 20.43
N PRO A 222 8.69 -8.16 19.39
CA PRO A 222 10.14 -8.23 19.45
C PRO A 222 10.59 -7.50 20.72
N GLY A 223 11.40 -8.18 21.54
CA GLY A 223 11.82 -7.66 22.84
C GLY A 223 12.49 -6.29 22.71
N GLY A 224 11.73 -5.24 23.04
CA GLY A 224 12.16 -3.88 23.36
C GLY A 224 13.36 -3.31 22.60
N THR A 225 13.10 -2.66 21.47
CA THR A 225 13.79 -1.41 21.14
C THR A 225 12.76 -0.37 20.70
N LYS A 226 12.82 0.80 21.34
CA LYS A 226 12.29 2.06 20.78
C LYS A 226 12.62 2.09 19.29
N GLY A 227 11.66 2.55 18.50
CA GLY A 227 11.64 2.51 17.04
C GLY A 227 13.01 2.53 16.39
N LEU A 228 13.21 1.66 15.41
CA LEU A 228 14.33 1.72 14.48
C LEU A 228 14.47 3.17 14.00
N ALA A 229 15.40 3.90 14.61
CA ALA A 229 15.92 5.13 14.07
C ALA A 229 16.41 4.82 12.65
N PRO A 230 16.31 5.77 11.71
CA PRO A 230 16.90 5.58 10.39
C PRO A 230 18.33 5.15 10.60
N SER A 231 18.70 3.99 10.02
CA SER A 231 20.07 3.48 10.04
C SER A 231 21.01 4.62 9.74
N SER A 232 21.68 5.12 10.78
CA SER A 232 22.84 5.97 10.62
C SER A 232 23.87 5.08 9.95
N VAL A 233 23.99 5.24 8.64
CA VAL A 233 25.18 4.87 7.89
C VAL A 233 26.36 5.34 8.75
N PRO A 234 27.24 4.46 9.24
CA PRO A 234 28.48 4.90 9.82
C PRO A 234 29.15 5.76 8.75
N ALA A 235 29.47 7.01 9.09
CA ALA A 235 30.33 7.83 8.28
C ALA A 235 31.64 7.04 8.11
N THR A 236 31.78 6.36 6.97
CA THR A 236 33.05 5.77 6.57
C THR A 236 34.03 6.92 6.51
N ALA A 237 35.05 6.82 7.37
CA ALA A 237 36.15 7.74 7.50
C ALA A 237 36.73 8.12 6.11
N PRO A 238 37.27 9.34 5.96
CA PRO A 238 37.98 9.71 4.73
C PRO A 238 39.10 8.69 4.47
N ALA A 239 39.15 8.20 3.24
CA ALA A 239 40.20 7.33 2.76
C ALA A 239 41.58 8.00 2.95
N PRO A 240 42.63 7.24 3.32
CA PRO A 240 43.94 7.79 3.59
C PRO A 240 44.54 8.44 2.34
N GLU A 241 45.07 9.63 2.59
CA GLU A 241 45.91 10.44 1.72
C GLU A 241 46.96 9.56 1.01
N SER A 242 46.90 9.52 -0.31
CA SER A 242 47.84 8.81 -1.17
C SER A 242 49.24 9.40 -1.00
N GLN A 243 50.14 8.66 -0.35
CA GLN A 243 51.56 8.99 -0.30
C GLN A 243 52.16 8.99 -1.71
N PRO A 244 53.01 9.98 -2.06
CA PRO A 244 53.66 10.04 -3.36
C PRO A 244 54.72 8.93 -3.49
N VAL A 245 54.59 8.15 -4.57
CA VAL A 245 55.58 7.14 -4.97
C VAL A 245 56.88 7.85 -5.30
N SER A 246 57.90 7.63 -4.49
CA SER A 246 59.27 8.08 -4.73
C SER A 246 59.89 7.27 -5.87
N ALA A 247 60.44 7.96 -6.86
CA ALA A 247 61.14 7.36 -8.00
C ALA A 247 62.44 6.64 -7.55
N PRO A 248 62.79 5.47 -8.11
CA PRO A 248 64.11 4.89 -7.90
C PRO A 248 65.15 5.66 -8.73
N GLY A 249 66.15 6.17 -8.01
CA GLY A 249 67.27 6.93 -8.54
C GLY A 249 68.22 6.12 -9.41
N SER A 250 68.80 6.85 -10.35
CA SER A 250 69.95 6.50 -11.17
C SER A 250 71.25 6.38 -10.35
N GLY A 251 72.13 5.47 -10.77
CA GLY A 251 73.53 5.34 -10.32
C GLY A 251 73.80 3.93 -9.78
N GLY A 252 74.71 3.12 -10.29
CA GLY A 252 75.87 3.36 -11.13
C GLY A 252 77.02 2.55 -10.57
N LYS A 253 77.41 1.48 -11.28
CA LYS A 253 78.78 0.98 -11.50
C LYS A 253 78.72 -0.28 -12.34
#